data_AF-A0A821RDI4-F1
#
_entry.id   AF-A0A821RDI4-F1
#
_cell.length_a   1.000
_cell.length_b   1.000
_cell.length_c   1.000
_cell.angle_alpha   90.00
_cell.angle_beta   90.00
_cell.angle_gamma   90.00
#
_symmetry.space_group_name_H-M   'P 1'
#
loop_
_entity.id
_entity.type
_entity.pdbx_description
1 polymer ?
#
loop_
_entity_poly.entity_id
_entity_poly.type
_entity_poly.pdbx_seq_one_letter_code
_entity_poly.pdbx_strand_id
1 'polypeptide(L)'
;MFGSKGDIIRDLTRRAGFDDMVFMSKNTDSEISHNLKIRFDVNYIYTYIGPVLIAVNPYKNVEYCRESHMEKYRGATQMDNAPHIFAIAEDMFSNMLIDSEKQCVIISGESGAGKTVSAKFIMSYIAE
;
A
#
# COMPACT_ATOMS: atom_id res chain seq x y z
N MET A 1 13.52 30.79 -13.41
CA MET A 1 13.77 29.49 -14.09
C MET A 1 12.94 28.45 -13.38
N PHE A 2 11.77 28.08 -13.92
CA PHE A 2 10.94 27.02 -13.38
C PHE A 2 11.52 25.67 -13.83
N GLY A 3 11.81 24.78 -12.87
CA GLY A 3 12.31 23.43 -13.13
C GLY A 3 11.36 22.62 -14.00
N SER A 4 11.88 21.61 -14.71
CA SER A 4 11.10 20.81 -15.65
C SER A 4 9.94 20.10 -14.93
N LYS A 5 8.91 19.68 -15.68
CA LYS A 5 7.78 18.91 -15.15
C LYS A 5 8.25 17.63 -14.41
N GLY A 6 9.40 17.06 -14.83
CA GLY A 6 10.05 15.93 -14.15
C GLY A 6 10.72 16.29 -12.82
N ASP A 7 11.23 17.52 -12.68
CA ASP A 7 11.81 18.01 -11.42
C ASP A 7 10.71 18.28 -10.38
N ILE A 8 9.54 18.77 -10.82
CA ILE A 8 8.39 19.01 -9.94
C ILE A 8 7.81 17.69 -9.42
N ILE A 9 7.69 16.66 -10.29
CA ILE A 9 7.23 15.33 -9.88
C ILE A 9 8.24 14.71 -8.91
N ARG A 10 9.55 14.79 -9.20
CA ARG A 10 10.60 14.32 -8.28
C ARG A 10 10.60 15.04 -6.93
N ASP A 11 10.31 16.34 -6.90
CA ASP A 11 10.24 17.12 -5.65
C ASP A 11 8.99 16.78 -4.83
N LEU A 12 7.84 16.51 -5.48
CA LEU A 12 6.62 16.02 -4.82
C LEU A 12 6.80 14.60 -4.25
N THR A 13 7.42 13.68 -5.00
CA THR A 13 7.78 12.34 -4.52
C THR A 13 8.78 12.41 -3.35
N ARG A 14 9.70 13.38 -3.35
CA ARG A 14 10.61 13.61 -2.22
C ARG A 14 9.92 14.09 -0.94
N ARG A 15 8.79 14.80 -1.04
CA ARG A 15 8.08 15.33 0.14
C ARG A 15 7.14 14.30 0.79
N ALA A 16 6.49 13.47 -0.02
CA ALA A 16 5.55 12.45 0.49
C ALA A 16 6.16 11.05 0.60
N GLY A 17 7.34 10.81 0.02
CA GLY A 17 7.97 9.49 -0.10
C GLY A 17 7.49 8.68 -1.30
N PHE A 18 8.16 7.57 -1.56
CA PHE A 18 7.85 6.64 -2.64
C PHE A 18 6.69 5.73 -2.24
N ASP A 19 5.68 5.65 -3.10
CA ASP A 19 4.59 4.67 -2.98
C ASP A 19 5.11 3.23 -3.12
N ASP A 20 6.10 3.02 -3.98
CA ASP A 20 6.80 1.74 -4.12
C ASP A 20 8.31 1.91 -3.99
N MET A 21 8.88 1.23 -2.98
CA MET A 21 10.28 1.36 -2.60
C MET A 21 11.25 0.68 -3.58
N VAL A 22 10.79 -0.13 -4.56
CA VAL A 22 11.69 -0.57 -5.65
C VAL A 22 12.22 0.59 -6.49
N PHE A 23 11.56 1.75 -6.48
CA PHE A 23 12.04 2.95 -7.18
C PHE A 23 13.06 3.78 -6.38
N MET A 24 13.35 3.39 -5.12
CA MET A 24 14.38 4.06 -4.33
C MET A 24 15.77 3.72 -4.85
N SER A 25 16.65 4.73 -4.96
CA SER A 25 18.03 4.53 -5.41
C SER A 25 18.91 3.72 -4.45
N LYS A 26 18.50 3.64 -3.18
CA LYS A 26 19.18 2.92 -2.10
C LYS A 26 18.11 2.23 -1.25
N ASN A 27 18.35 0.98 -0.89
CA ASN A 27 17.45 0.13 -0.11
C ASN A 27 18.07 -0.28 1.24
N THR A 28 18.86 0.60 1.85
CA THR A 28 19.38 0.37 3.20
C THR A 28 18.26 0.50 4.24
N ASP A 29 18.39 -0.14 5.39
CA ASP A 29 17.41 -0.06 6.48
C ASP A 29 17.09 1.39 6.86
N SER A 30 18.10 2.27 6.84
CA SER A 30 17.93 3.70 7.13
C SER A 30 17.07 4.40 6.08
N GLU A 31 17.24 4.10 4.80
CA GLU A 31 16.48 4.72 3.71
C GLU A 31 15.03 4.21 3.69
N ILE A 32 14.86 2.89 3.89
CA ILE A 32 13.53 2.27 4.01
C ILE A 32 12.76 2.89 5.18
N SER A 33 13.39 2.93 6.36
CA SER A 33 12.79 3.53 7.56
C SER A 33 12.46 5.02 7.35
N HIS A 34 13.35 5.76 6.68
CA HIS A 34 13.10 7.15 6.34
C HIS A 34 11.88 7.33 5.42
N ASN A 35 11.74 6.51 4.37
CA ASN A 35 10.60 6.56 3.46
C ASN A 35 9.28 6.24 4.17
N LEU A 36 9.27 5.20 5.00
CA LEU A 36 8.09 4.85 5.80
C LEU A 36 7.71 5.98 6.76
N LYS A 37 8.71 6.63 7.38
CA LYS A 37 8.48 7.74 8.32
C LYS A 37 7.84 8.95 7.64
N ILE A 38 8.38 9.41 6.50
CA ILE A 38 7.83 10.59 5.82
C ILE A 38 6.42 10.34 5.28
N ARG A 39 6.13 9.12 4.80
CA ARG A 39 4.79 8.70 4.38
C ARG A 39 3.81 8.69 5.54
N PHE A 40 4.24 8.11 6.66
CA PHE A 40 3.44 8.03 7.87
C PHE A 40 3.10 9.43 8.42
N ASP A 41 4.05 10.37 8.36
CA ASP A 41 3.85 11.75 8.84
C ASP A 41 2.76 12.51 8.06
N VAL A 42 2.51 12.12 6.81
CA VAL A 42 1.39 12.63 5.99
C VAL A 42 0.19 11.69 5.98
N ASN A 43 0.09 10.77 6.94
CA ASN A 43 -0.97 9.77 7.15
C ASN A 43 -1.09 8.69 6.06
N TYR A 44 -0.06 8.45 5.25
CA TYR A 44 0.01 7.27 4.39
C TYR A 44 0.61 6.09 5.15
N ILE A 45 -0.23 5.11 5.49
CA ILE A 45 0.16 3.95 6.31
C ILE A 45 0.61 2.75 5.47
N TYR A 46 0.31 2.78 4.17
CA TYR A 46 0.55 1.70 3.23
C TYR A 46 1.67 2.10 2.26
N THR A 47 2.59 1.19 2.00
CA THR A 47 3.71 1.39 1.07
C THR A 47 4.08 0.06 0.42
N TYR A 48 4.31 0.04 -0.89
CA TYR A 48 4.79 -1.15 -1.59
C TYR A 48 6.31 -1.33 -1.47
N ILE A 49 6.73 -2.58 -1.56
CA ILE A 49 8.06 -2.98 -1.97
C ILE A 49 7.91 -4.12 -2.98
N GLY A 50 7.68 -3.74 -4.24
CA GLY A 50 7.27 -4.67 -5.29
C GLY A 50 5.91 -5.33 -4.96
N PRO A 51 5.81 -6.67 -4.93
CA PRO A 51 4.54 -7.36 -4.65
C PRO A 51 4.13 -7.32 -3.17
N VAL A 52 4.99 -6.86 -2.27
CA VAL A 52 4.72 -6.85 -0.83
C VAL A 52 4.14 -5.49 -0.42
N LEU A 53 3.07 -5.52 0.38
CA LEU A 53 2.51 -4.34 1.02
C LEU A 53 3.00 -4.22 2.47
N ILE A 54 3.65 -3.10 2.78
CA ILE A 54 4.02 -2.70 4.14
C ILE A 54 2.89 -1.85 4.72
N ALA A 55 2.43 -2.22 5.92
CA ALA A 55 1.45 -1.47 6.70
C ALA A 55 2.07 -1.00 8.03
N VAL A 56 2.07 0.31 8.25
CA VAL A 56 2.52 0.92 9.51
C VAL A 56 1.31 1.26 10.36
N ASN A 57 1.13 0.60 11.51
CA ASN A 57 -0.06 0.80 12.33
C ASN A 57 -0.15 2.25 12.87
N PRO A 58 -1.20 3.02 12.53
CA PRO A 58 -1.36 4.40 12.98
C PRO A 58 -1.92 4.54 14.40
N TYR A 59 -2.34 3.44 15.04
CA TYR A 59 -3.00 3.42 16.36
C TYR A 59 -4.25 4.32 16.46
N LYS A 60 -4.86 4.63 15.31
CA LYS A 60 -6.09 5.41 15.17
C LYS A 60 -6.86 4.92 13.95
N ASN A 61 -8.14 5.27 13.88
CA ASN A 61 -8.92 5.03 12.66
C ASN A 61 -8.43 5.93 11.53
N VAL A 62 -8.31 5.36 10.34
CA VAL A 62 -7.91 6.06 9.11
C VAL A 62 -9.07 6.02 8.13
N GLU A 63 -9.52 7.20 7.69
CA GLU A 63 -10.78 7.32 6.94
C GLU A 63 -10.74 6.63 5.56
N TYR A 64 -9.58 6.60 4.91
CA TYR A 64 -9.44 5.95 3.60
C TYR A 64 -9.33 4.42 3.66
N CYS A 65 -9.18 3.85 4.87
CA CYS A 65 -9.25 2.40 5.08
C CYS A 65 -10.70 1.91 5.25
N ARG A 66 -11.71 2.79 5.12
CA ARG A 66 -13.12 2.40 5.19
C ARG A 66 -13.50 1.55 3.98
N GLU A 67 -14.43 0.61 4.17
CA GLU A 67 -15.02 -0.22 3.11
C GLU A 67 -15.57 0.64 1.95
N SER A 68 -15.99 1.88 2.20
CA SER A 68 -16.39 2.82 1.15
C SER A 68 -15.30 3.13 0.11
N HIS A 69 -14.02 2.85 0.39
CA HIS A 69 -12.90 3.04 -0.54
C HIS A 69 -12.60 1.80 -1.38
N MET A 70 -13.30 0.70 -1.13
CA MET A 70 -13.10 -0.59 -1.79
C MET A 70 -13.36 -0.50 -3.30
N GLU A 71 -14.43 0.18 -3.69
CA GLU A 71 -14.81 0.43 -5.09
C GLU A 71 -13.70 1.05 -5.95
N LYS A 72 -12.80 1.83 -5.33
CA LYS A 72 -11.67 2.42 -6.06
C LYS A 72 -10.69 1.37 -6.59
N TYR A 73 -10.62 0.21 -5.94
CA TYR A 73 -9.67 -0.86 -6.25
C TYR A 73 -10.29 -1.98 -7.07
N ARG A 74 -11.62 -2.08 -7.18
CA ARG A 74 -12.29 -3.11 -7.99
C ARG A 74 -11.86 -3.02 -9.46
N GLY A 75 -11.34 -4.13 -10.00
CA GLY A 75 -10.86 -4.23 -11.39
C GLY A 75 -9.65 -3.35 -11.72
N ALA A 76 -9.02 -2.72 -10.73
CA ALA A 76 -7.86 -1.87 -10.92
C ALA A 76 -6.57 -2.65 -10.74
N THR A 77 -5.55 -2.34 -11.52
CA THR A 77 -4.22 -2.89 -11.32
C THR A 77 -3.52 -2.21 -10.14
N GLN A 78 -2.49 -2.88 -9.58
CA GLN A 78 -1.71 -2.34 -8.45
C GLN A 78 -1.12 -0.95 -8.73
N MET A 79 -0.84 -0.62 -10.00
CA MET A 79 -0.25 0.66 -10.41
C MET A 79 -1.27 1.78 -10.63
N ASP A 80 -2.56 1.45 -10.76
CA ASP A 80 -3.60 2.45 -11.05
C ASP A 80 -3.93 3.32 -9.83
N ASN A 81 -3.67 2.80 -8.63
CA ASN A 81 -4.01 3.42 -7.36
C ASN A 81 -2.84 3.48 -6.39
N ALA A 82 -2.96 4.36 -5.39
CA ALA A 82 -1.99 4.44 -4.30
C ALA A 82 -1.94 3.12 -3.49
N PRO A 83 -0.83 2.85 -2.78
CA PRO A 83 -0.69 1.62 -2.02
C PRO A 83 -1.82 1.40 -1.02
N HIS A 84 -2.44 0.23 -1.09
CA HIS A 84 -3.57 -0.10 -0.22
C HIS A 84 -3.78 -1.61 -0.09
N ILE A 85 -4.36 -2.02 1.03
CA ILE A 85 -4.69 -3.42 1.29
C ILE A 85 -5.76 -3.98 0.35
N PHE A 86 -6.67 -3.11 -0.12
CA PHE A 86 -7.68 -3.48 -1.12
C PHE A 86 -7.09 -3.79 -2.49
N ALA A 87 -5.92 -3.23 -2.85
CA ALA A 87 -5.24 -3.63 -4.07
C ALA A 87 -4.67 -5.07 -3.97
N ILE A 88 -4.18 -5.46 -2.79
CA ILE A 88 -3.74 -6.84 -2.52
C ILE A 88 -4.94 -7.80 -2.56
N ALA A 89 -6.07 -7.38 -2.01
CA ALA A 89 -7.30 -8.16 -2.04
C ALA A 89 -7.86 -8.29 -3.47
N GLU A 90 -7.84 -7.22 -4.27
CA GLU A 90 -8.22 -7.24 -5.68
C GLU A 90 -7.35 -8.16 -6.50
N ASP A 91 -6.01 -8.05 -6.40
CA ASP A 91 -5.08 -8.90 -7.15
C ASP A 91 -5.32 -10.39 -6.81
N MET A 92 -5.45 -10.69 -5.52
CA MET A 92 -5.80 -12.03 -5.04
C MET A 92 -7.15 -12.50 -5.60
N PHE A 93 -8.19 -11.66 -5.56
CA PHE A 93 -9.53 -12.02 -6.02
C PHE A 93 -9.58 -12.22 -7.54
N SER A 94 -8.97 -11.32 -8.31
CA SER A 94 -8.87 -11.40 -9.76
C SER A 94 -8.10 -12.65 -10.21
N ASN A 95 -6.94 -12.95 -9.61
CA ASN A 95 -6.19 -14.17 -9.93
C ASN A 95 -6.97 -15.45 -9.57
N MET A 96 -7.72 -15.43 -8.47
CA MET A 96 -8.61 -16.54 -8.10
C MET A 96 -9.74 -16.76 -9.14
N LEU A 97 -10.32 -15.69 -9.68
CA LEU A 97 -11.42 -15.79 -10.65
C LEU A 97 -10.95 -16.10 -12.08
N ILE A 98 -9.87 -15.46 -12.54
CA ILE A 98 -9.40 -15.54 -13.93
C ILE A 98 -8.63 -16.84 -14.14
N ASP A 99 -7.66 -17.12 -13.26
CA ASP A 99 -6.73 -18.24 -13.44
C ASP A 99 -7.20 -19.50 -12.70
N SER A 100 -8.30 -19.41 -11.93
CA SER A 100 -8.83 -20.51 -11.10
C SER A 100 -7.79 -21.07 -10.12
N GLU A 101 -6.85 -20.23 -9.69
CA GLU A 101 -5.76 -20.60 -8.79
C GLU A 101 -6.12 -20.40 -7.32
N LYS A 102 -5.56 -21.27 -6.46
CA LYS A 102 -5.68 -21.11 -5.00
C LYS A 102 -4.73 -20.03 -4.53
N GLN A 103 -5.27 -19.01 -3.87
CA GLN A 103 -4.51 -17.88 -3.37
C GLN A 103 -4.23 -17.97 -1.87
N CYS A 104 -3.12 -17.38 -1.43
CA CYS A 104 -2.74 -17.31 -0.02
C CYS A 104 -2.10 -15.96 0.27
N VAL A 105 -2.65 -15.21 1.24
CA VAL A 105 -2.04 -13.98 1.74
C VAL A 105 -1.40 -14.24 3.10
N ILE A 106 -0.10 -13.96 3.20
CA ILE A 106 0.65 -14.08 4.45
C ILE A 106 0.75 -12.70 5.09
N ILE A 107 0.22 -12.57 6.32
CA ILE A 107 0.30 -11.33 7.11
C ILE A 107 1.24 -11.56 8.29
N SER A 108 2.40 -10.91 8.25
CA SER A 108 3.42 -10.99 9.29
C SER A 108 3.59 -9.65 10.03
N GLY A 109 4.25 -9.70 11.19
CA GLY A 109 4.52 -8.52 12.02
C GLY A 109 4.42 -8.79 13.52
N GLU A 110 4.95 -7.87 14.32
CA GLU A 110 4.96 -7.98 15.77
C GLU A 110 3.55 -7.91 16.40
N SER A 111 3.46 -8.18 17.71
CA SER A 111 2.22 -8.01 18.46
C SER A 111 1.76 -6.55 18.38
N GLY A 112 0.48 -6.32 18.10
CA GLY A 112 -0.07 -4.97 17.94
C GLY A 112 0.20 -4.30 16.59
N ALA A 113 0.88 -4.94 15.62
CA ALA A 113 1.15 -4.37 14.29
C ALA A 113 -0.10 -4.21 13.39
N GLY A 114 -1.27 -4.67 13.82
CA GLY A 114 -2.52 -4.54 13.05
C GLY A 114 -2.89 -5.75 12.18
N LYS A 115 -2.22 -6.90 12.33
CA LYS A 115 -2.45 -8.12 11.52
C LYS A 115 -3.93 -8.54 11.42
N THR A 116 -4.63 -8.59 12.56
CA THR A 116 -6.05 -8.99 12.62
C THR A 116 -6.95 -8.01 11.86
N VAL A 117 -6.64 -6.71 11.91
CA VAL A 117 -7.40 -5.68 11.20
C VAL A 117 -7.15 -5.78 9.70
N SER A 118 -5.89 -5.99 9.29
CA SER A 118 -5.53 -6.23 7.89
C SER A 118 -6.25 -7.46 7.32
N ALA A 119 -6.26 -8.57 8.06
CA ALA A 119 -6.99 -9.77 7.67
C ALA A 119 -8.49 -9.50 7.49
N LYS A 120 -9.09 -8.73 8.42
CA LYS A 120 -10.49 -8.34 8.32
C LYS A 120 -10.78 -7.57 7.03
N PHE A 121 -9.94 -6.61 6.65
CA PHE A 121 -10.15 -5.84 5.41
C PHE A 121 -10.08 -6.70 4.14
N ILE A 122 -9.14 -7.64 4.09
CA ILE A 122 -9.04 -8.58 2.96
C ILE A 122 -10.30 -9.46 2.91
N MET A 123 -10.75 -9.99 4.04
CA MET A 123 -11.96 -10.83 4.09
C MET A 123 -13.24 -10.05 3.75
N SER A 124 -13.37 -8.80 4.24
CA SER A 124 -14.49 -7.91 3.84
C SER A 124 -14.49 -7.72 2.33
N TYR A 125 -13.33 -7.50 1.70
CA TYR A 125 -13.22 -7.32 0.26
C TYR A 125 -13.77 -8.49 -0.55
N ILE A 126 -13.40 -9.72 -0.15
CA ILE A 126 -13.79 -10.94 -0.87
C ILE A 126 -15.29 -11.25 -0.67
N ALA A 127 -15.86 -10.80 0.45
CA ALA A 127 -17.24 -11.10 0.82
C ALA A 127 -18.28 -10.18 0.15
N GLU A 128 -17.85 -9.06 -0.46
CA GLU A 128 -18.73 -8.10 -1.16
C GLU A 128 -18.85 -8.35 -2.68
#